data_AF-A0A2N7VLL5-F1
#
_entry.id   AF-A0A2N7VLL5-F1
#
_cell.length_a   1.000
_cell.length_b   1.000
_cell.length_c   1.000
_cell.angle_alpha   90.00
_cell.angle_beta   90.00
_cell.angle_gamma   90.00
#
_symmetry.space_group_name_H-M   'P 1'
#
loop_
_entity.id
_entity.type
_entity.pdbx_description
1 polymer ?
#
loop_
_entity_poly.entity_id
_entity_poly.type
_entity_poly.pdbx_seq_one_letter_code
_entity_poly.pdbx_strand_id
1 'polypeptide(L)'
;MDTKQASVVAGNLIDIIKRDFYNGAAFTALGGCLVIGVVRLDTSGGAINAVPNSTLGMDDHGHVIIDANARLLALDDNSVKFALAHELGHAFSGKLAADLGYSGKSALTGARTEIIADLGAAYLLKQCGVGWDDICDTANRGVAAGIFNAGWSGDHPPGAKRAECVKTLADLMKAGHSFKDAMNALLLSLEGYGPGH
;
A
#
# COMPACT_ATOMS: atom_id res chain seq x y z
N MET A 1 -1.01 16.76 7.65
CA MET A 1 -1.04 17.00 6.19
C MET A 1 -2.47 17.34 5.77
N ASP A 2 -2.71 18.37 4.95
CA ASP A 2 -4.06 18.61 4.40
C ASP A 2 -4.33 17.80 3.11
N THR A 3 -5.57 17.78 2.62
CA THR A 3 -5.94 17.01 1.41
C THR A 3 -5.25 17.48 0.14
N LYS A 4 -4.88 18.76 0.06
CA LYS A 4 -4.16 19.32 -1.11
C LYS A 4 -2.72 18.81 -1.13
N GLN A 5 -2.04 18.86 0.01
CA GLN A 5 -0.70 18.28 0.20
C GLN A 5 -0.72 16.77 -0.04
N ALA A 6 -1.71 16.07 0.51
CA ALA A 6 -1.89 14.63 0.33
C ALA A 6 -2.12 14.26 -1.16
N SER A 7 -2.89 15.07 -1.90
CA SER A 7 -3.10 14.88 -3.34
C SER A 7 -1.80 15.08 -4.13
N VAL A 8 -0.97 16.07 -3.78
CA VAL A 8 0.35 16.23 -4.42
C VAL A 8 1.23 14.99 -4.18
N VAL A 9 1.23 14.45 -2.95
CA VAL A 9 1.92 13.20 -2.63
C VAL A 9 1.38 12.03 -3.47
N ALA A 10 0.06 11.83 -3.49
CA ALA A 10 -0.57 10.76 -4.25
C ALA A 10 -0.27 10.85 -5.76
N GLY A 11 -0.30 12.06 -6.33
CA GLY A 11 0.09 12.30 -7.73
C GLY A 11 1.54 11.88 -8.02
N ASN A 12 2.49 12.27 -7.17
CA ASN A 12 3.89 11.88 -7.32
C ASN A 12 4.09 10.35 -7.22
N LEU A 13 3.36 9.69 -6.32
CA LEU A 13 3.37 8.23 -6.19
C LEU A 13 2.81 7.56 -7.45
N ILE A 14 1.73 8.08 -8.02
CA ILE A 14 1.17 7.59 -9.30
C ILE A 14 2.16 7.76 -10.45
N ASP A 15 2.89 8.87 -10.52
CA ASP A 15 3.91 9.06 -11.56
C ASP A 15 5.03 8.01 -11.48
N ILE A 16 5.44 7.63 -10.26
CA ILE A 16 6.37 6.52 -10.03
C ILE A 16 5.76 5.20 -10.49
N ILE A 17 4.51 4.91 -10.11
CA ILE A 17 3.82 3.68 -10.51
C ILE A 17 3.75 3.58 -12.04
N LYS A 18 3.37 4.67 -12.69
CA LYS A 18 3.25 4.72 -14.15
C LYS A 18 4.60 4.45 -14.81
N ARG A 19 5.66 5.10 -14.33
CA ARG A 19 7.03 4.92 -14.81
C ARG A 19 7.50 3.47 -14.67
N ASP A 20 7.35 2.89 -13.48
CA ASP A 20 8.02 1.63 -13.13
C ASP A 20 7.21 0.37 -13.47
N PHE A 21 5.88 0.46 -13.48
CA PHE A 21 5.00 -0.70 -13.66
C PHE A 21 4.11 -0.63 -14.91
N TYR A 22 3.91 0.56 -15.48
CA TYR A 22 3.02 0.76 -16.63
C TYR A 22 3.75 1.33 -17.86
N ASN A 23 5.08 1.47 -17.84
CA ASN A 23 5.85 2.05 -18.96
C ASN A 23 5.31 3.42 -19.42
N GLY A 24 4.82 4.23 -18.48
CA GLY A 24 4.21 5.54 -18.73
C GLY A 24 2.73 5.50 -19.15
N ALA A 25 2.14 4.33 -19.34
CA ALA A 25 0.73 4.19 -19.69
C ALA A 25 -0.21 4.62 -18.54
N ALA A 26 -1.52 4.65 -18.82
CA ALA A 26 -2.54 4.94 -17.82
C ALA A 26 -2.51 3.91 -16.69
N PHE A 27 -2.49 4.39 -15.45
CA PHE A 27 -2.65 3.56 -14.26
C PHE A 27 -4.13 3.39 -13.96
N THR A 28 -4.62 2.15 -14.02
CA THR A 28 -6.04 1.82 -13.84
C THR A 28 -6.25 0.79 -12.74
N ALA A 29 -7.34 0.92 -11.99
CA ALA A 29 -7.80 0.00 -10.97
C ALA A 29 -9.33 -0.16 -11.01
N LEU A 30 -9.90 -0.98 -10.11
CA LEU A 30 -11.36 -1.13 -9.91
C LEU A 30 -12.16 -1.30 -11.23
N GLY A 31 -11.83 -2.32 -12.03
CA GLY A 31 -12.53 -2.58 -13.29
C GLY A 31 -12.01 -1.77 -14.49
N GLY A 32 -10.80 -1.21 -14.40
CA GLY A 32 -10.16 -0.48 -15.50
C GLY A 32 -10.35 1.04 -15.43
N CYS A 33 -10.92 1.54 -14.34
CA CYS A 33 -11.08 2.96 -14.07
C CYS A 33 -9.72 3.63 -13.83
N LEU A 34 -9.54 4.84 -14.35
CA LEU A 34 -8.30 5.61 -14.21
C LEU A 34 -8.08 5.99 -12.74
N VAL A 35 -6.89 5.71 -12.21
CA VAL A 35 -6.47 6.17 -10.88
C VAL A 35 -5.89 7.57 -11.00
N ILE A 36 -6.46 8.51 -10.26
CA ILE A 36 -6.01 9.90 -10.22
C ILE A 36 -5.49 10.22 -8.82
N GLY A 37 -4.46 11.06 -8.74
CA GLY A 37 -3.75 11.40 -7.50
C GLY A 37 -4.52 12.35 -6.59
N VAL A 38 -5.83 12.17 -6.48
CA VAL A 38 -6.71 13.02 -5.66
C VAL A 38 -6.96 12.32 -4.34
N VAL A 39 -6.75 13.05 -3.25
CA VAL A 39 -7.13 12.65 -1.90
C VAL A 39 -8.33 13.47 -1.47
N ARG A 40 -9.43 12.80 -1.14
CA ARG A 40 -10.67 13.40 -0.64
C ARG A 40 -10.82 13.10 0.85
N LEU A 41 -11.33 14.07 1.61
CA LEU A 41 -11.66 13.85 3.01
C LEU A 41 -12.93 12.99 3.08
N ASP A 42 -12.82 11.81 3.69
CA ASP A 42 -13.97 10.99 4.00
C ASP A 42 -14.74 11.61 5.18
N THR A 43 -15.91 12.16 4.90
CA THR A 43 -16.82 12.74 5.89
C THR A 43 -17.98 11.81 6.23
N SER A 44 -17.97 10.56 5.75
CA SER A 44 -19.01 9.59 6.08
C SER A 44 -18.95 9.30 7.59
N GLY A 45 -19.93 9.84 8.33
CA GLY A 45 -19.99 9.76 9.77
C GLY A 45 -20.29 8.34 10.26
N GLY A 46 -19.27 7.51 10.41
CA GLY A 46 -19.38 6.15 10.96
C GLY A 46 -18.20 5.76 11.86
N ALA A 47 -18.22 4.54 12.39
CA ALA A 47 -17.15 3.95 13.22
C ALA A 47 -15.77 3.91 12.53
N ILE A 48 -15.74 4.08 11.20
CA ILE A 48 -14.54 4.25 10.36
C ILE A 48 -13.71 5.49 10.77
N ASN A 49 -14.29 6.43 11.51
CA ASN A 49 -13.59 7.58 12.10
C ASN A 49 -13.02 7.31 13.50
N ALA A 50 -13.03 6.07 14.01
CA ALA A 50 -12.44 5.74 15.31
C ALA A 50 -10.90 5.64 15.26
N VAL A 51 -10.35 5.25 14.10
CA VAL A 51 -8.91 5.05 13.87
C VAL A 51 -8.46 5.77 12.59
N PRO A 52 -7.16 6.09 12.43
CA PRO A 52 -6.61 6.55 11.15
C PRO A 52 -6.94 5.56 10.02
N ASN A 53 -7.54 6.02 8.92
CA ASN A 53 -7.89 5.15 7.80
C ASN A 53 -7.90 5.86 6.44
N SER A 54 -7.68 5.08 5.39
CA SER A 54 -7.90 5.42 3.99
C SER A 54 -8.55 4.27 3.23
N THR A 55 -9.06 4.54 2.03
CA THR A 55 -9.53 3.52 1.11
C THR A 55 -9.50 4.04 -0.33
N LEU A 56 -9.48 3.14 -1.31
CA LEU A 56 -9.76 3.48 -2.70
C LEU A 56 -11.26 3.74 -2.88
N GLY A 57 -11.60 4.95 -3.32
CA GLY A 57 -12.95 5.36 -3.67
C GLY A 57 -13.09 5.67 -5.16
N MET A 58 -14.30 6.05 -5.56
CA MET A 58 -14.56 6.65 -6.87
C MET A 58 -15.09 8.07 -6.72
N ASP A 59 -14.69 8.95 -7.64
CA ASP A 59 -15.31 10.26 -7.83
C ASP A 59 -16.57 10.17 -8.72
N ASP A 60 -17.27 11.29 -8.86
CA ASP A 60 -18.51 11.37 -9.65
C ASP A 60 -18.28 11.21 -11.17
N HIS A 61 -17.02 11.21 -11.62
CA HIS A 61 -16.62 11.03 -13.01
C HIS A 61 -16.12 9.59 -13.30
N GLY A 62 -16.13 8.71 -12.29
CA GLY A 62 -15.66 7.33 -12.42
C GLY A 62 -14.13 7.16 -12.35
N HIS A 63 -13.41 8.16 -11.85
CA HIS A 63 -12.00 8.02 -11.53
C HIS A 63 -11.81 7.41 -10.15
N VAL A 64 -10.78 6.57 -10.00
CA VAL A 64 -10.36 6.05 -8.71
C VAL A 64 -9.56 7.12 -7.97
N ILE A 65 -9.96 7.40 -6.74
CA ILE A 65 -9.33 8.38 -5.84
C ILE A 65 -9.01 7.71 -4.50
N ILE A 66 -8.31 8.42 -3.61
CA ILE A 66 -8.08 7.97 -2.24
C ILE A 66 -8.99 8.77 -1.30
N ASP A 67 -9.88 8.08 -0.60
CA ASP A 67 -10.66 8.64 0.49
C ASP A 67 -9.87 8.45 1.79
N ALA A 68 -9.57 9.55 2.50
CA ALA A 68 -8.80 9.55 3.73
C ALA A 68 -9.57 10.27 4.83
N ASN A 69 -9.56 9.75 6.05
CA ASN A 69 -10.21 10.42 7.17
C ASN A 69 -9.31 11.46 7.85
N ALA A 70 -9.91 12.34 8.66
CA ALA A 70 -9.19 13.42 9.32
C ALA A 70 -8.11 12.92 10.32
N ARG A 71 -8.32 11.75 10.92
CA ARG A 71 -7.35 11.16 11.87
C ARG A 71 -6.09 10.71 11.18
N LEU A 72 -6.21 10.11 9.99
CA LEU A 72 -5.07 9.76 9.16
C LEU A 72 -4.29 11.01 8.78
N LEU A 73 -4.98 12.03 8.26
CA LEU A 73 -4.35 13.28 7.82
C LEU A 73 -3.67 14.06 8.96
N ALA A 74 -4.03 13.80 10.21
CA ALA A 74 -3.42 14.37 11.41
C ALA A 74 -2.14 13.65 11.88
N LEU A 75 -1.77 12.51 11.28
CA LEU A 75 -0.52 11.81 11.59
C LEU A 75 0.71 12.53 11.02
N ASP A 76 1.90 12.04 11.37
CA ASP A 76 3.15 12.50 10.78
C ASP A 76 3.20 12.22 9.27
N ASP A 77 4.00 13.02 8.56
CA ASP A 77 4.06 12.99 7.11
C ASP A 77 4.38 11.61 6.53
N ASN A 78 5.27 10.83 7.16
CA ASN A 78 5.64 9.53 6.65
C ASN A 78 4.53 8.51 6.86
N SER A 79 3.82 8.56 7.99
CA SER A 79 2.62 7.75 8.22
C SER A 79 1.52 8.04 7.19
N VAL A 80 1.26 9.31 6.88
CA VAL A 80 0.30 9.69 5.83
C VAL A 80 0.75 9.18 4.47
N LYS A 81 2.01 9.43 4.08
CA LYS A 81 2.55 8.97 2.79
C LYS A 81 2.47 7.44 2.67
N PHE A 82 2.77 6.71 3.75
CA PHE A 82 2.70 5.25 3.75
C PHE A 82 1.28 4.75 3.51
N ALA A 83 0.29 5.30 4.22
CA ALA A 83 -1.11 4.91 4.04
C ALA A 83 -1.62 5.20 2.61
N LEU A 84 -1.31 6.39 2.05
CA LEU A 84 -1.67 6.69 0.67
C LEU A 84 -0.99 5.74 -0.33
N ALA A 85 0.30 5.45 -0.12
CA ALA A 85 1.04 4.51 -0.96
C ALA A 85 0.53 3.06 -0.82
N HIS A 86 -0.01 2.69 0.33
CA HIS A 86 -0.63 1.40 0.58
C HIS A 86 -1.92 1.23 -0.24
N GLU A 87 -2.81 2.23 -0.25
CA GLU A 87 -4.01 2.20 -1.11
C GLU A 87 -3.65 2.09 -2.59
N LEU A 88 -2.66 2.86 -3.04
CA LEU A 88 -2.15 2.73 -4.40
C LEU A 88 -1.54 1.35 -4.63
N GLY A 89 -0.86 0.80 -3.63
CA GLY A 89 -0.40 -0.58 -3.55
C GLY A 89 -1.48 -1.58 -3.92
N HIS A 90 -2.68 -1.47 -3.34
CA HIS A 90 -3.82 -2.28 -3.74
C HIS A 90 -4.17 -2.10 -5.22
N ALA A 91 -4.21 -0.85 -5.70
CA ALA A 91 -4.55 -0.54 -7.08
C ALA A 91 -3.60 -1.15 -8.13
N PHE A 92 -2.27 -1.20 -7.88
CA PHE A 92 -1.31 -1.83 -8.82
C PHE A 92 -0.93 -3.28 -8.46
N SER A 93 -1.35 -3.79 -7.31
CA SER A 93 -1.06 -5.16 -6.85
C SER A 93 -1.47 -6.22 -7.86
N GLY A 94 -2.60 -6.06 -8.56
CA GLY A 94 -3.06 -7.02 -9.57
C GLY A 94 -2.13 -7.09 -10.79
N LYS A 95 -1.64 -5.95 -11.26
CA LYS A 95 -0.63 -5.88 -12.34
C LYS A 95 0.67 -6.51 -11.89
N LEU A 96 1.09 -6.21 -10.66
CA LEU A 96 2.31 -6.72 -10.07
C LEU A 96 2.27 -8.24 -9.84
N ALA A 97 1.14 -8.74 -9.34
CA ALA A 97 0.84 -10.16 -9.21
C ALA A 97 0.91 -10.86 -10.57
N ALA A 98 0.29 -10.28 -11.60
CA ALA A 98 0.33 -10.83 -12.95
C ALA A 98 1.76 -10.87 -13.52
N ASP A 99 2.55 -9.81 -13.32
CA ASP A 99 3.96 -9.76 -13.72
C ASP A 99 4.83 -10.83 -13.03
N LEU A 100 4.45 -11.22 -11.80
CA LEU A 100 5.08 -12.30 -11.05
C LEU A 100 4.51 -13.70 -11.34
N GLY A 101 3.50 -13.80 -12.22
CA GLY A 101 2.89 -15.09 -12.58
C GLY A 101 1.74 -15.56 -11.66
N TYR A 102 1.23 -14.69 -10.79
CA TYR A 102 0.12 -14.99 -9.87
C TYR A 102 -1.29 -14.71 -10.44
N SER A 103 -1.45 -14.45 -11.75
CA SER A 103 -2.74 -14.10 -12.39
C SER A 103 -3.73 -15.26 -12.62
N GLY A 104 -3.41 -16.47 -12.15
CA GLY A 104 -4.15 -17.70 -12.45
C GLY A 104 -4.55 -18.50 -11.20
N LYS A 105 -4.24 -19.81 -11.20
CA LYS A 105 -4.59 -20.75 -10.09
C LYS A 105 -3.93 -20.42 -8.74
N SER A 106 -2.99 -19.49 -8.73
CA SER A 106 -2.28 -19.01 -7.53
C SER A 106 -2.62 -17.55 -7.21
N ALA A 107 -3.83 -17.09 -7.54
CA ALA A 107 -4.27 -15.72 -7.23
C ALA A 107 -3.99 -15.36 -5.77
N LEU A 108 -3.45 -14.16 -5.58
CA LEU A 108 -3.14 -13.63 -4.25
C LEU A 108 -4.45 -13.23 -3.59
N THR A 109 -4.72 -13.84 -2.44
CA THR A 109 -5.94 -13.63 -1.66
C THR A 109 -5.58 -13.41 -0.20
N GLY A 110 -6.51 -12.80 0.52
CA GLY A 110 -6.40 -12.49 1.93
C GLY A 110 -5.10 -11.80 2.27
N ALA A 111 -4.37 -12.36 3.24
CA ALA A 111 -3.27 -11.68 3.90
C ALA A 111 -2.14 -11.25 2.95
N ARG A 112 -1.99 -11.97 1.83
CA ARG A 112 -0.99 -11.67 0.81
C ARG A 112 -1.32 -10.40 0.02
N THR A 113 -2.59 -10.02 -0.10
CA THR A 113 -2.99 -8.78 -0.78
C THR A 113 -2.56 -7.54 -0.01
N GLU A 114 -2.72 -7.55 1.30
CA GLU A 114 -2.24 -6.52 2.23
C GLU A 114 -0.72 -6.40 2.23
N ILE A 115 -0.02 -7.54 2.29
CA ILE A 115 1.44 -7.55 2.28
C ILE A 115 1.95 -6.95 0.98
N ILE A 116 1.38 -7.30 -0.17
CA ILE A 116 1.80 -6.70 -1.46
C ILE A 116 1.57 -5.20 -1.47
N ALA A 117 0.45 -4.73 -0.93
CA ALA A 117 0.19 -3.32 -0.81
C ALA A 117 1.24 -2.62 0.09
N ASP A 118 1.67 -3.22 1.20
CA ASP A 118 2.75 -2.69 2.03
C ASP A 118 4.12 -2.68 1.35
N LEU A 119 4.47 -3.78 0.66
CA LEU A 119 5.73 -3.89 -0.07
C LEU A 119 5.76 -2.88 -1.22
N GLY A 120 4.64 -2.70 -1.90
CA GLY A 120 4.43 -1.65 -2.89
C GLY A 120 4.58 -0.26 -2.28
N ALA A 121 3.95 0.01 -1.13
CA ALA A 121 4.07 1.28 -0.43
C ALA A 121 5.53 1.59 -0.06
N ALA A 122 6.23 0.62 0.55
CA ALA A 122 7.63 0.74 0.93
C ALA A 122 8.53 1.04 -0.28
N TYR A 123 8.31 0.36 -1.40
CA TYR A 123 9.02 0.65 -2.65
C TYR A 123 8.76 2.09 -3.14
N LEU A 124 7.49 2.52 -3.19
CA LEU A 124 7.15 3.86 -3.67
C LEU A 124 7.74 4.95 -2.79
N LEU A 125 7.68 4.80 -1.46
CA LEU A 125 8.32 5.73 -0.53
C LEU A 125 9.83 5.78 -0.75
N LYS A 126 10.46 4.62 -0.99
CA LYS A 126 11.88 4.59 -1.29
C LYS A 126 12.20 5.35 -2.59
N GLN A 127 11.38 5.19 -3.63
CA GLN A 127 11.51 5.93 -4.89
C GLN A 127 11.27 7.45 -4.70
N CYS A 128 10.45 7.84 -3.73
CA CYS A 128 10.29 9.24 -3.30
C CYS A 128 11.44 9.77 -2.44
N GLY A 129 12.50 9.00 -2.21
CA GLY A 129 13.69 9.42 -1.48
C GLY A 129 13.62 9.21 0.04
N VAL A 130 12.58 8.55 0.57
CA VAL A 130 12.51 8.21 2.00
C VAL A 130 13.58 7.16 2.33
N GLY A 131 14.25 7.31 3.47
CA GLY A 131 15.23 6.34 3.96
C GLY A 131 14.57 5.01 4.30
N TRP A 132 15.28 3.89 4.09
CA TRP A 132 14.76 2.57 4.46
C TRP A 132 14.50 2.45 5.97
N ASP A 133 15.33 3.08 6.78
CA ASP A 133 15.18 3.04 8.24
C ASP A 133 13.89 3.79 8.66
N ASP A 134 13.62 4.95 8.06
CA ASP A 134 12.36 5.68 8.27
C ASP A 134 11.12 4.90 7.79
N ILE A 135 11.23 4.18 6.67
CA ILE A 135 10.15 3.34 6.13
C ILE A 135 9.84 2.20 7.10
N CYS A 136 10.87 1.50 7.58
CA CYS A 136 10.73 0.41 8.54
C CYS A 136 10.15 0.92 9.88
N ASP A 137 10.62 2.07 10.37
CA ASP A 137 10.09 2.70 11.59
C ASP A 137 8.62 3.10 11.42
N THR A 138 8.26 3.65 10.26
CA THR A 138 6.87 4.01 9.93
C THR A 138 5.99 2.77 9.90
N ALA A 139 6.44 1.68 9.27
CA ALA A 139 5.70 0.42 9.25
C ALA A 139 5.50 -0.15 10.67
N ASN A 140 6.55 -0.14 11.51
CA ASN A 140 6.44 -0.57 12.90
C ASN A 140 5.46 0.30 13.70
N ARG A 141 5.51 1.63 13.53
CA ARG A 141 4.56 2.56 14.17
C ARG A 141 3.14 2.42 13.65
N GLY A 142 2.96 2.06 12.37
CA GLY A 142 1.66 1.83 11.75
C GLY A 142 0.84 0.77 12.48
N VAL A 143 1.50 -0.24 13.06
CA VAL A 143 0.87 -1.24 13.95
C VAL A 143 0.32 -0.60 15.21
N ALA A 144 1.10 0.27 15.86
CA ALA A 144 0.70 0.95 17.09
C ALA A 144 -0.35 2.05 16.85
N ALA A 145 -0.30 2.70 15.68
CA ALA A 145 -1.23 3.76 15.28
C ALA A 145 -2.54 3.24 14.69
N GLY A 146 -2.67 1.92 14.50
CA GLY A 146 -3.87 1.29 13.92
C GLY A 146 -4.02 1.49 12.41
N ILE A 147 -2.98 2.00 11.72
CA ILE A 147 -2.90 2.04 10.25
C ILE A 147 -2.85 0.61 9.70
N PHE A 148 -2.05 -0.24 10.35
CA PHE A 148 -2.13 -1.68 10.17
C PHE A 148 -3.05 -2.24 11.24
N ASN A 149 -4.20 -2.78 10.84
CA ASN A 149 -5.17 -3.30 11.79
C ASN A 149 -4.51 -4.40 12.64
N ALA A 150 -4.39 -4.16 13.95
CA ALA A 150 -3.67 -5.03 14.88
C ALA A 150 -4.54 -6.18 15.42
N GLY A 151 -5.87 -6.09 15.25
CA GLY A 151 -6.83 -7.10 15.70
C GLY A 151 -7.03 -8.17 14.64
N TRP A 152 -6.68 -9.41 14.97
CA TRP A 152 -6.93 -10.56 14.11
C TRP A 152 -8.45 -10.87 14.09
N SER A 153 -9.11 -10.60 12.96
CA SER A 153 -10.19 -11.43 12.42
C SER A 153 -10.25 -11.27 10.90
N GLY A 154 -10.37 -12.38 10.17
CA GLY A 154 -10.41 -12.40 8.70
C GLY A 154 -9.05 -12.41 7.99
N ASP A 155 -9.07 -11.95 6.75
CA ASP A 155 -8.06 -12.13 5.69
C ASP A 155 -6.83 -11.19 5.78
N HIS A 156 -6.47 -10.66 6.97
CA HIS A 156 -5.33 -9.75 7.16
C HIS A 156 -4.25 -10.37 8.07
N PRO A 157 -2.93 -10.28 7.77
CA PRO A 157 -1.88 -10.76 8.66
C PRO A 157 -1.69 -9.79 9.84
N PRO A 158 -1.21 -10.26 11.02
CA PRO A 158 -0.90 -9.38 12.14
C PRO A 158 0.04 -8.24 11.71
N GLY A 159 -0.21 -7.02 12.19
CA GLY A 159 0.59 -5.85 11.83
C GLY A 159 2.11 -6.05 12.02
N ALA A 160 2.53 -6.85 13.01
CA ALA A 160 3.93 -7.21 13.22
C ALA A 160 4.53 -8.00 12.04
N LYS A 161 3.77 -8.94 11.44
CA LYS A 161 4.24 -9.71 10.29
C LYS A 161 4.34 -8.85 9.04
N ARG A 162 3.41 -7.92 8.86
CA ARG A 162 3.43 -6.91 7.78
C ARG A 162 4.69 -6.04 7.87
N ALA A 163 4.97 -5.51 9.06
CA ALA A 163 6.18 -4.74 9.31
C ALA A 163 7.47 -5.56 9.11
N GLU A 164 7.48 -6.85 9.50
CA GLU A 164 8.59 -7.77 9.23
C GLU A 164 8.82 -7.99 7.72
N CYS A 165 7.74 -8.09 6.93
CA CYS A 165 7.84 -8.22 5.48
C CYS A 165 8.43 -6.94 4.85
N VAL A 166 8.02 -5.76 5.31
CA VAL A 166 8.61 -4.47 4.90
C VAL A 166 10.09 -4.42 5.23
N LYS A 167 10.49 -4.85 6.44
CA LYS A 167 11.89 -4.91 6.85
C LYS A 167 12.70 -5.87 5.97
N THR A 168 12.18 -7.06 5.73
CA THR A 168 12.84 -8.05 4.88
C THR A 168 13.00 -7.54 3.45
N LEU A 169 12.00 -6.83 2.90
CA LEU A 169 12.12 -6.15 1.61
C LEU A 169 13.26 -5.13 1.62
N ALA A 170 13.31 -4.28 2.65
CA ALA A 170 14.36 -3.28 2.78
C ALA A 170 15.75 -3.93 2.83
N ASP A 171 15.92 -5.02 3.58
CA ASP A 171 17.19 -5.74 3.69
C ASP A 171 17.61 -6.38 2.36
N LEU A 172 16.67 -7.02 1.64
CA LEU A 172 16.93 -7.60 0.32
C LEU A 172 17.32 -6.51 -0.70
N MET A 173 16.60 -5.39 -0.72
CA MET A 173 16.92 -4.28 -1.63
C MET A 173 18.23 -3.59 -1.26
N LYS A 174 18.57 -3.46 0.04
CA LYS A 174 19.89 -2.99 0.51
C LYS A 174 21.01 -3.94 0.05
N ALA A 175 20.75 -5.24 -0.03
CA ALA A 175 21.68 -6.24 -0.54
C ALA A 175 21.78 -6.28 -2.07
N GLY A 176 21.02 -5.44 -2.80
CA GLY A 176 21.11 -5.28 -4.25
C GLY A 176 20.09 -6.10 -5.05
N HIS A 177 19.14 -6.77 -4.40
CA HIS A 177 18.04 -7.43 -5.11
C HIS A 177 17.10 -6.42 -5.77
N SER A 178 16.58 -6.76 -6.95
CA SER A 178 15.52 -5.97 -7.57
C SER A 178 14.24 -6.04 -6.72
N PHE A 179 13.37 -5.03 -6.84
CA PHE A 179 12.08 -5.04 -6.14
C PHE A 179 11.24 -6.28 -6.48
N LYS A 180 11.21 -6.67 -7.77
CA LYS A 180 10.45 -7.84 -8.23
C LYS A 180 11.00 -9.14 -7.63
N ASP A 181 12.32 -9.32 -7.59
CA ASP A 181 12.93 -10.53 -7.03
C ASP A 181 12.70 -10.62 -5.52
N ALA A 182 12.91 -9.51 -4.80
CA ALA A 182 12.75 -9.47 -3.35
C ALA A 182 11.29 -9.75 -2.93
N MET A 183 10.34 -9.14 -3.63
CA MET A 183 8.93 -9.37 -3.40
C MET A 183 8.50 -10.80 -3.78
N ASN A 184 9.00 -11.36 -4.89
CA ASN A 184 8.70 -12.75 -5.25
C ASN A 184 9.20 -13.72 -4.18
N ALA A 185 10.44 -13.54 -3.70
CA ALA A 185 10.99 -14.35 -2.62
C ALA A 185 10.14 -14.25 -1.33
N LEU A 186 9.67 -13.05 -0.99
CA LEU A 186 8.77 -12.82 0.14
C LEU A 186 7.42 -13.54 -0.04
N LEU A 187 6.79 -13.39 -1.20
CA LEU A 187 5.50 -14.04 -1.47
C LEU A 187 5.59 -15.56 -1.44
N LEU A 188 6.66 -16.14 -1.98
CA LEU A 188 6.95 -17.58 -1.88
C LEU A 188 7.15 -18.02 -0.42
N SER A 189 7.85 -17.22 0.39
CA SER A 189 8.04 -17.55 1.82
C SER A 189 6.74 -17.53 2.63
N LEU A 190 5.70 -16.89 2.10
CA LEU A 190 4.36 -16.81 2.69
C LEU A 190 3.41 -17.89 2.14
N GLU A 191 3.83 -18.68 1.15
CA GLU A 191 3.05 -19.84 0.68
C GLU A 191 2.96 -20.88 1.80
N GLY A 192 1.76 -21.06 2.38
CA GLY A 192 1.52 -21.91 3.54
C GLY A 192 1.24 -21.16 4.85
N TYR A 193 1.39 -19.83 4.86
CA TYR A 193 0.96 -18.98 5.98
C TYR A 193 -0.58 -18.81 5.95
N GLY A 194 -1.30 -19.84 6.41
CA GLY A 194 -2.76 -19.87 6.52
C GLY A 194 -3.28 -19.41 7.89
N PRO A 195 -4.60 -19.25 8.06
CA PRO A 195 -5.20 -18.91 9.34
C PRO A 195 -5.04 -20.08 10.33
N GLY A 196 -3.94 -20.10 11.09
CA GLY A 196 -3.65 -21.18 12.04
C GLY A 196 -2.19 -21.31 12.50
N HIS A 197 -1.30 -20.39 12.14
CA HIS A 197 0.07 -20.30 12.67
C HIS A 197 0.22 -19.12 13.62
#